data_AF-A0A931CL19-F1
#
_entry.id   AF-A0A931CL19-F1
#
_cell.length_a   1.000
_cell.length_b   1.000
_cell.length_c   1.000
_cell.angle_alpha   90.00
_cell.angle_beta   90.00
_cell.angle_gamma   90.00
#
_symmetry.space_group_name_H-M   'P 1'
#
loop_
_entity.id
_entity.type
_entity.pdbx_description
1 polymer ?
#
loop_
_entity_poly.entity_id
_entity_poly.type
_entity_poly.pdbx_seq_one_letter_code
_entity_poly.pdbx_strand_id
1 'polypeptide(L)'
;MTTMIVCLPDGLGNDALAAHQLHRHFGVDGTLQARFWTIENLRLWQRRQMFELRKGTPAYCAGGPNSLLNLAGMRYAAGVGAGIRHQQWQQAVQGTKPAQPWVTFHSRHLNEAKKYSYDQAAADFWRQPRVTAMRMHNAAVSVAPLAVDELEMMQAGPAAYQHYSALTAICGDALLTAEGHQITPATDSFDDRVTFLGHANRYLENIEDGQRLVAVAL
;
A
#
# COMPACT_ATOMS: atom_id res chain seq x y z
N MET A 1 7.02 4.77 4.65
CA MET A 1 6.49 6.05 4.15
C MET A 1 5.05 5.81 3.81
N THR A 2 4.13 6.52 4.45
CA THR A 2 2.69 6.27 4.35
C THR A 2 2.18 6.94 3.07
N THR A 3 1.34 6.25 2.30
CA THR A 3 0.75 6.82 1.08
C THR A 3 -0.75 6.93 1.22
N MET A 4 -1.29 8.13 0.98
CA MET A 4 -2.72 8.35 0.82
C MET A 4 -3.08 8.57 -0.63
N ILE A 5 -4.15 7.94 -1.09
CA ILE A 5 -4.78 8.26 -2.37
C ILE A 5 -5.86 9.31 -2.12
N VAL A 6 -5.89 10.35 -2.92
CA VAL A 6 -6.90 11.40 -2.87
C VAL A 6 -7.69 11.38 -4.17
N CYS A 7 -9.01 11.22 -4.02
CA CYS A 7 -9.97 11.40 -5.08
C CYS A 7 -10.35 12.89 -5.15
N LEU A 8 -9.98 13.57 -6.24
CA LEU A 8 -10.16 15.01 -6.36
C LEU A 8 -11.57 15.35 -6.84
N PRO A 9 -12.32 16.27 -6.19
CA PRO A 9 -13.60 16.74 -6.68
C PRO A 9 -13.54 17.23 -8.14
N ASP A 10 -14.68 17.13 -8.82
CA ASP A 10 -14.81 17.61 -10.19
C ASP A 10 -14.60 19.12 -10.30
N GLY A 11 -14.07 19.55 -11.45
CA GLY A 11 -13.86 20.97 -11.75
C GLY A 11 -12.68 21.63 -11.03
N LEU A 12 -11.97 20.93 -10.14
CA LEU A 12 -10.78 21.48 -9.47
C LEU A 12 -9.66 21.78 -10.50
N GLY A 13 -9.11 22.98 -10.53
CA GLY A 13 -7.96 23.30 -11.40
C GLY A 13 -6.72 22.47 -11.03
N ASN A 14 -5.84 22.19 -11.99
CA ASN A 14 -4.58 21.47 -11.74
C ASN A 14 -3.65 22.24 -10.76
N ASP A 15 -3.82 23.56 -10.64
CA ASP A 15 -3.03 24.42 -9.76
C ASP A 15 -3.30 24.18 -8.26
N ALA A 16 -4.43 23.56 -7.92
CA ALA A 16 -4.82 23.25 -6.54
C ALA A 16 -4.05 22.05 -5.93
N LEU A 17 -3.04 21.52 -6.63
CA LEU A 17 -2.31 20.30 -6.25
C LEU A 17 -0.85 20.53 -5.86
N ALA A 18 -0.44 21.78 -5.69
CA ALA A 18 0.80 22.10 -4.99
C ALA A 18 0.68 21.72 -3.49
N ALA A 19 1.80 21.35 -2.83
CA ALA A 19 1.78 20.85 -1.45
C ALA A 19 1.01 21.75 -0.46
N HIS A 20 1.15 23.07 -0.59
CA HIS A 20 0.41 24.05 0.23
C HIS A 20 -1.10 24.10 -0.05
N GLN A 21 -1.52 23.76 -1.27
CA GLN A 21 -2.93 23.70 -1.67
C GLN A 21 -3.56 22.36 -1.27
N LEU A 22 -2.80 21.27 -1.21
CA LEU A 22 -3.28 19.98 -0.69
C LEU A 22 -3.73 20.10 0.77
N HIS A 23 -2.91 20.75 1.62
CA HIS A 23 -3.31 21.03 2.99
C HIS A 23 -4.56 21.92 3.04
N ARG A 24 -4.56 23.01 2.27
CA ARG A 24 -5.64 23.99 2.28
C ARG A 24 -6.99 23.43 1.81
N HIS A 25 -7.00 22.62 0.77
CA HIS A 25 -8.23 22.12 0.15
C HIS A 25 -8.69 20.78 0.70
N PHE A 26 -7.77 19.96 1.19
CA PHE A 26 -8.05 18.56 1.54
C PHE A 26 -7.62 18.20 2.97
N GLY A 27 -6.97 19.11 3.70
CA GLY A 27 -6.41 18.81 5.03
C GLY A 27 -5.27 17.80 4.98
N VAL A 28 -4.60 17.69 3.83
CA VAL A 28 -3.56 16.70 3.58
C VAL A 28 -2.19 17.35 3.55
N ASP A 29 -1.37 17.06 4.56
CA ASP A 29 0.05 17.40 4.57
C ASP A 29 0.84 16.32 3.85
N GLY A 30 1.47 16.67 2.74
CA GLY A 30 2.30 15.73 1.99
C GLY A 30 2.73 16.23 0.62
N THR A 31 3.46 15.38 -0.09
CA THR A 31 3.95 15.64 -1.44
C THR A 31 3.42 14.62 -2.42
N LEU A 32 3.14 15.03 -3.65
CA LEU A 32 2.80 14.10 -4.73
C LEU A 32 3.90 13.06 -4.90
N GLN A 33 3.50 11.81 -5.11
CA GLN A 33 4.40 10.69 -5.31
C GLN A 33 3.95 9.87 -6.51
N ALA A 34 4.87 9.63 -7.45
CA ALA A 34 4.59 8.73 -8.57
C ALA A 34 4.30 7.31 -8.08
N ARG A 35 3.06 6.86 -8.31
CA ARG A 35 2.55 5.54 -7.89
C ARG A 35 1.78 4.85 -9.02
N PHE A 36 0.99 5.60 -9.79
CA PHE A 36 0.11 5.02 -10.77
C PHE A 36 0.81 4.73 -12.09
N TRP A 37 0.47 3.59 -12.69
CA TRP A 37 0.75 3.32 -14.09
C TRP A 37 -0.27 4.04 -14.95
N THR A 38 0.18 4.60 -16.07
CA THR A 38 -0.73 5.10 -17.09
C THR A 38 -1.18 3.97 -18.02
N ILE A 39 -2.28 4.20 -18.74
CA ILE A 39 -2.57 3.40 -19.93
C ILE A 39 -1.43 3.50 -20.94
N GLU A 40 -1.32 2.50 -21.81
CA GLU A 40 -0.38 2.51 -22.91
C GLU A 40 -0.75 3.60 -23.93
N ASN A 41 0.25 4.11 -24.67
CA ASN A 41 0.05 5.01 -25.79
C ASN A 41 -0.73 6.31 -25.48
N LEU A 42 -0.50 6.91 -24.30
CA LEU A 42 -1.04 8.23 -23.96
C LEU A 42 -0.76 9.27 -25.06
N ARG A 43 -1.83 9.88 -25.57
CA ARG A 43 -1.75 10.98 -26.55
C ARG A 43 -1.11 12.21 -25.90
N LEU A 44 -0.46 13.05 -26.70
CA LEU A 44 0.25 14.25 -26.20
C LEU A 44 -0.65 15.20 -25.38
N TRP A 45 -1.93 15.34 -25.76
CA TRP A 45 -2.89 16.17 -25.03
C TRP A 45 -3.40 15.50 -23.74
N GLN A 46 -3.44 14.17 -23.69
CA GLN A 46 -3.77 13.42 -22.46
C GLN A 46 -2.63 13.50 -21.44
N ARG A 47 -1.37 13.53 -21.89
CA ARG A 47 -0.20 13.71 -21.00
C ARG A 47 -0.27 14.98 -20.15
N ARG A 48 -0.95 16.04 -20.64
CA ARG A 48 -1.14 17.31 -19.91
C ARG A 48 -2.13 17.19 -18.74
N GLN A 49 -2.89 16.11 -18.69
CA GLN A 49 -3.86 15.82 -17.61
C GLN A 49 -3.24 14.98 -16.49
N MET A 50 -2.01 14.50 -16.66
CA MET A 50 -1.31 13.66 -15.70
C MET A 50 -0.49 14.51 -14.72
N PHE A 51 -0.48 14.12 -13.45
CA PHE A 51 0.32 14.75 -12.40
C PHE A 51 1.68 14.05 -12.28
N GLU A 52 2.76 14.82 -12.28
CA GLU A 52 4.14 14.33 -12.20
C GLU A 52 4.48 13.14 -13.12
N LEU A 53 4.03 13.20 -14.38
CA LEU A 53 4.29 12.14 -15.34
C LEU A 53 5.79 11.93 -15.58
N ARG A 54 6.27 10.73 -15.29
CA ARG A 54 7.65 10.29 -15.48
C ARG A 54 7.78 9.50 -16.78
N LYS A 55 8.98 9.55 -17.39
CA LYS A 55 9.32 8.73 -18.55
C LYS A 55 9.47 7.26 -18.11
N GLY A 56 8.98 6.32 -18.92
CA GLY A 56 9.07 4.88 -18.67
C GLY A 56 8.01 4.10 -19.45
N THR A 57 8.13 2.77 -19.42
CA THR A 57 7.13 1.84 -19.99
C THR A 57 6.86 0.71 -18.98
N PRO A 58 5.69 0.67 -18.32
CA PRO A 58 4.64 1.69 -18.37
C PRO A 58 5.13 3.03 -17.78
N ALA A 59 4.52 4.14 -18.21
CA ALA A 59 4.82 5.44 -17.63
C ALA A 59 4.22 5.53 -16.22
N TYR A 60 4.95 6.16 -15.30
CA TYR A 60 4.54 6.36 -13.92
C TYR A 60 4.11 7.80 -13.69
N CYS A 61 3.10 8.02 -12.86
CA CYS A 61 2.63 9.36 -12.52
C CYS A 61 2.13 9.41 -11.07
N ALA A 62 2.09 10.62 -10.51
CA ALA A 62 1.47 10.84 -9.21
C ALA A 62 -0.05 10.80 -9.28
N GLY A 63 -0.65 10.97 -10.47
CA GLY A 63 -2.10 10.94 -10.61
C GLY A 63 -2.59 11.32 -12.00
N GLY A 64 -3.90 11.27 -12.18
CA GLY A 64 -4.60 11.65 -13.41
C GLY A 64 -6.06 11.17 -13.40
N PRO A 65 -6.82 11.41 -14.48
CA PRO A 65 -8.16 10.86 -14.66
C PRO A 65 -8.15 9.34 -14.61
N ASN A 66 -9.14 8.73 -13.95
CA ASN A 66 -9.27 7.28 -13.77
C ASN A 66 -9.14 6.52 -15.11
N SER A 67 -9.80 7.02 -16.16
CA SER A 67 -9.74 6.46 -17.52
C SER A 67 -8.35 6.45 -18.17
N LEU A 68 -7.39 7.23 -17.65
CA LEU A 68 -5.99 7.29 -18.12
C LEU A 68 -5.03 6.52 -17.23
N LEU A 69 -5.49 5.96 -16.10
CA LEU A 69 -4.72 5.14 -15.18
C LEU A 69 -4.95 3.66 -15.46
N ASN A 70 -3.87 2.87 -15.43
CA ASN A 70 -3.95 1.42 -15.60
C ASN A 70 -4.11 0.72 -14.24
N LEU A 71 -5.21 1.00 -13.54
CA LEU A 71 -5.49 0.43 -12.22
C LEU A 71 -5.62 -1.10 -12.25
N ALA A 72 -6.24 -1.64 -13.31
CA ALA A 72 -6.38 -3.08 -13.51
C ALA A 72 -5.02 -3.77 -13.70
N GLY A 73 -4.14 -3.20 -14.53
CA GLY A 73 -2.78 -3.71 -14.74
C GLY A 73 -1.94 -3.67 -13.47
N MET A 74 -2.08 -2.62 -12.65
CA MET A 74 -1.41 -2.53 -11.34
C MET A 74 -1.86 -3.65 -10.39
N ARG A 75 -3.18 -3.89 -10.27
CA ARG A 75 -3.73 -4.99 -9.45
C ARG A 75 -3.20 -6.35 -9.92
N TYR A 76 -3.26 -6.60 -11.22
CA TYR A 76 -2.81 -7.84 -11.82
C TYR A 76 -1.31 -8.09 -11.56
N ALA A 77 -0.46 -7.10 -11.87
CA ALA A 77 0.98 -7.21 -11.68
C ALA A 77 1.36 -7.41 -10.19
N ALA A 78 0.70 -6.71 -9.28
CA ALA A 78 0.92 -6.87 -7.85
C ALA A 78 0.51 -8.27 -7.35
N GLY A 79 -0.63 -8.79 -7.80
CA GLY A 79 -1.07 -10.15 -7.48
C GLY A 79 -0.11 -11.22 -8.00
N VAL A 80 0.31 -11.13 -9.26
CA VAL A 80 1.30 -12.07 -9.85
C VAL A 80 2.63 -12.00 -9.10
N GLY A 81 3.14 -10.79 -8.85
CA GLY A 81 4.38 -10.60 -8.11
C GLY A 81 4.31 -11.15 -6.69
N ALA A 82 3.16 -11.01 -6.03
CA ALA A 82 2.92 -11.59 -4.72
C ALA A 82 2.90 -13.13 -4.74
N GLY A 83 2.36 -13.74 -5.80
CA GLY A 83 2.43 -15.19 -5.97
C GLY A 83 3.87 -15.70 -6.00
N ILE A 84 4.75 -15.03 -6.75
CA ILE A 84 6.18 -15.35 -6.84
C ILE A 84 6.87 -15.16 -5.48
N ARG A 85 6.64 -14.01 -4.83
CA ARG A 85 7.21 -13.73 -3.49
C ARG A 85 6.74 -14.74 -2.45
N HIS A 86 5.49 -15.21 -2.51
CA HIS A 86 4.98 -16.23 -1.58
C HIS A 86 5.70 -17.57 -1.75
N GLN A 87 5.98 -17.98 -2.99
CA GLN A 87 6.75 -19.20 -3.26
C GLN A 87 8.18 -19.10 -2.69
N GLN A 88 8.84 -17.94 -2.87
CA GLN A 88 10.16 -17.69 -2.29
C GLN A 88 10.11 -17.72 -0.75
N TRP A 89 9.10 -17.08 -0.15
CA TRP A 89 8.90 -17.09 1.28
C TRP A 89 8.68 -18.51 1.82
N GLN A 90 7.84 -19.33 1.18
CA GLN A 90 7.60 -20.72 1.56
C GLN A 90 8.89 -21.54 1.62
N GLN A 91 9.77 -21.36 0.64
CA GLN A 91 11.10 -21.99 0.63
C GLN A 91 11.97 -21.47 1.78
N ALA A 92 12.00 -20.15 1.98
CA ALA A 92 12.82 -19.51 3.00
C ALA A 92 12.45 -19.95 4.43
N VAL A 93 11.17 -20.18 4.71
CA VAL A 93 10.67 -20.50 6.06
C VAL A 93 10.37 -21.97 6.29
N GLN A 94 10.71 -22.84 5.33
CA GLN A 94 10.44 -24.28 5.40
C GLN A 94 10.98 -24.87 6.71
N GLY A 95 10.15 -25.68 7.38
CA GLY A 95 10.51 -26.33 8.65
C GLY A 95 10.34 -25.46 9.91
N THR A 96 10.01 -24.18 9.78
CA THR A 96 9.70 -23.32 10.93
C THR A 96 8.22 -23.42 11.32
N LYS A 97 7.89 -23.27 12.61
CA LYS A 97 6.49 -23.08 13.06
C LYS A 97 5.96 -21.71 12.61
N PRO A 98 4.64 -21.54 12.42
CA PRO A 98 4.04 -20.22 12.25
C PRO A 98 4.48 -19.27 13.38
N ALA A 99 4.83 -18.05 13.02
CA ALA A 99 5.16 -16.99 13.94
C ALA A 99 3.91 -16.16 14.28
N GLN A 100 3.93 -15.57 15.47
CA GLN A 100 2.98 -14.55 15.88
C GLN A 100 3.29 -13.22 15.17
N PRO A 101 2.27 -12.47 14.72
CA PRO A 101 2.45 -11.17 14.09
C PRO A 101 2.96 -10.13 15.10
N TRP A 102 3.55 -9.03 14.60
CA TRP A 102 4.07 -7.94 15.43
C TRP A 102 3.01 -7.37 16.37
N VAL A 103 1.78 -7.22 15.89
CA VAL A 103 0.66 -6.66 16.65
C VAL A 103 0.39 -7.40 17.95
N THR A 104 0.64 -8.71 18.01
CA THR A 104 0.51 -9.51 19.25
C THR A 104 1.47 -9.04 20.33
N PHE A 105 2.74 -8.81 19.96
CA PHE A 105 3.77 -8.36 20.90
C PHE A 105 3.58 -6.88 21.26
N HIS A 106 3.24 -6.05 20.29
CA HIS A 106 2.97 -4.62 20.52
C HIS A 106 1.76 -4.41 21.44
N SER A 107 0.66 -5.15 21.22
CA SER A 107 -0.53 -5.06 22.07
C SER A 107 -0.24 -5.49 23.51
N ARG A 108 0.55 -6.54 23.70
CA ARG A 108 0.99 -6.96 25.04
C ARG A 108 1.81 -5.87 25.73
N HIS A 109 2.68 -5.18 24.99
CA HIS A 109 3.46 -4.06 25.52
C HIS A 109 2.54 -2.93 25.98
N LEU A 110 1.57 -2.53 25.16
CA LEU A 110 0.63 -1.47 25.50
C LEU A 110 -0.21 -1.80 26.76
N ASN A 111 -0.62 -3.07 26.91
CA ASN A 111 -1.43 -3.51 28.05
C ASN A 111 -0.61 -3.74 29.33
N GLU A 112 0.66 -4.11 29.22
CA GLU A 112 1.51 -4.51 30.35
C GLU A 112 2.84 -3.75 30.39
N ALA A 113 2.86 -2.47 30.01
CA ALA A 113 4.09 -1.70 29.77
C ALA A 113 5.13 -1.73 30.91
N LYS A 114 4.68 -1.87 32.17
CA LYS A 114 5.56 -1.98 33.35
C LYS A 114 6.28 -3.33 33.47
N LYS A 115 5.73 -4.39 32.89
CA LYS A 115 6.24 -5.78 32.98
C LYS A 115 6.79 -6.30 31.65
N TYR A 116 6.32 -5.72 30.55
CA TYR A 116 6.68 -6.10 29.20
C TYR A 116 7.02 -4.85 28.39
N SER A 117 8.31 -4.54 28.35
CA SER A 117 8.85 -3.35 27.67
C SER A 117 8.79 -3.49 26.14
N TYR A 118 8.89 -2.36 25.43
CA TYR A 118 8.95 -2.34 23.97
C TYR A 118 10.15 -3.14 23.44
N ASP A 119 11.32 -3.00 24.08
CA ASP A 119 12.53 -3.74 23.68
C ASP A 119 12.37 -5.24 23.85
N GLN A 120 11.68 -5.68 24.90
CA GLN A 120 11.31 -7.09 25.08
C GLN A 120 10.36 -7.55 23.98
N ALA A 121 9.35 -6.74 23.64
CA ALA A 121 8.43 -7.03 22.54
C ALA A 121 9.14 -7.20 21.20
N ALA A 122 10.02 -6.26 20.84
CA ALA A 122 10.87 -6.33 19.67
C ALA A 122 11.74 -7.59 19.69
N ALA A 123 12.46 -7.84 20.79
CA ALA A 123 13.35 -8.97 20.89
C ALA A 123 12.61 -10.32 20.80
N ASP A 124 11.42 -10.45 21.41
CA ASP A 124 10.60 -11.65 21.33
C ASP A 124 10.10 -11.90 19.90
N PHE A 125 9.62 -10.84 19.21
CA PHE A 125 9.20 -10.94 17.81
C PHE A 125 10.35 -11.39 16.90
N TRP A 126 11.52 -10.77 17.04
CA TRP A 126 12.69 -11.05 16.21
C TRP A 126 13.34 -12.41 16.49
N ARG A 127 13.12 -13.00 17.67
CA ARG A 127 13.65 -14.33 18.05
C ARG A 127 12.85 -15.49 17.47
N GLN A 128 11.68 -15.24 16.88
CA GLN A 128 10.86 -16.30 16.30
C GLN A 128 11.58 -16.99 15.15
N PRO A 129 11.67 -18.34 15.11
CA PRO A 129 12.44 -19.06 14.08
C PRO A 129 12.07 -18.68 12.64
N ARG A 130 10.79 -18.46 12.37
CA ARG A 130 10.29 -18.04 11.06
C ARG A 130 10.76 -16.64 10.66
N VAL A 131 10.73 -15.69 11.60
CA VAL A 131 11.24 -14.32 11.40
C VAL A 131 12.75 -14.35 11.18
N THR A 132 13.48 -15.13 11.97
CA THR A 132 14.93 -15.35 11.81
C THR A 132 15.25 -15.95 10.43
N ALA A 133 14.47 -16.92 9.96
CA ALA A 133 14.66 -17.52 8.64
C ALA A 133 14.44 -16.51 7.50
N MET A 134 13.40 -15.66 7.58
CA MET A 134 13.20 -14.56 6.63
C MET A 134 14.38 -13.57 6.64
N ARG A 135 14.90 -13.23 7.82
CA ARG A 135 16.07 -12.34 7.92
C ARG A 135 17.33 -12.97 7.32
N MET A 136 17.54 -14.26 7.55
CA MET A 136 18.67 -14.98 6.95
C MET A 136 18.55 -15.01 5.42
N HIS A 137 17.35 -15.23 4.89
CA HIS A 137 17.08 -15.12 3.46
C HIS A 137 17.43 -13.71 2.94
N ASN A 138 16.93 -12.65 3.58
CA ASN A 138 17.19 -11.26 3.17
C ASN A 138 18.68 -10.86 3.30
N ALA A 139 19.43 -11.49 4.21
CA ALA A 139 20.88 -11.31 4.32
C ALA A 139 21.64 -11.94 3.13
N ALA A 140 21.09 -12.99 2.53
CA ALA A 140 21.65 -13.66 1.36
C ALA A 140 21.12 -13.10 0.02
N VAL A 141 19.89 -12.57 0.01
CA VAL A 141 19.18 -12.08 -1.17
C VAL A 141 18.76 -10.63 -0.95
N SER A 142 19.44 -9.70 -1.62
CA SER A 142 19.16 -8.26 -1.51
C SER A 142 18.15 -7.74 -2.53
N VAL A 143 17.93 -8.49 -3.61
CA VAL A 143 16.97 -8.12 -4.67
C VAL A 143 15.58 -8.59 -4.23
N ALA A 144 14.67 -7.65 -4.01
CA ALA A 144 13.29 -7.89 -3.53
C ALA A 144 13.24 -8.69 -2.21
N PRO A 145 13.76 -8.13 -1.10
CA PRO A 145 13.76 -8.80 0.20
C PRO A 145 12.33 -9.11 0.65
N LEU A 146 12.18 -10.20 1.42
CA LEU A 146 10.93 -10.58 2.04
C LEU A 146 10.55 -9.54 3.10
N ALA A 147 9.40 -8.89 2.90
CA ALA A 147 8.83 -7.90 3.82
C ALA A 147 8.36 -8.61 5.11
N VAL A 148 9.04 -8.36 6.24
CA VAL A 148 8.74 -9.00 7.53
C VAL A 148 7.42 -8.48 8.13
N ASP A 149 7.09 -7.24 7.84
CA ASP A 149 5.81 -6.60 8.11
C ASP A 149 4.63 -7.28 7.39
N GLU A 150 4.88 -7.97 6.28
CA GLU A 150 3.87 -8.76 5.57
C GLU A 150 3.75 -10.22 6.07
N LEU A 151 4.46 -10.60 7.13
CA LEU A 151 4.50 -11.96 7.67
C LEU A 151 3.10 -12.54 7.90
N GLU A 152 2.21 -11.76 8.54
CA GLU A 152 0.85 -12.21 8.84
C GLU A 152 0.10 -12.62 7.59
N MET A 153 0.22 -11.82 6.52
CA MET A 153 -0.42 -12.09 5.25
C MET A 153 0.20 -13.29 4.54
N MET A 154 1.53 -13.41 4.54
CA MET A 154 2.20 -14.56 3.94
C MET A 154 1.75 -15.87 4.60
N GLN A 155 1.52 -15.84 5.93
CA GLN A 155 0.99 -16.98 6.69
C GLN A 155 -0.49 -17.27 6.45
N ALA A 156 -1.30 -16.27 6.08
CA ALA A 156 -2.71 -16.46 5.71
C ALA A 156 -2.88 -17.30 4.43
N GLY A 157 -1.83 -17.43 3.63
CA GLY A 157 -1.77 -18.32 2.47
C GLY A 157 -1.60 -17.59 1.14
N PRO A 158 -1.35 -18.34 0.05
CA PRO A 158 -0.98 -17.76 -1.24
C PRO A 158 -2.09 -16.88 -1.82
N ALA A 159 -3.35 -17.34 -1.79
CA ALA A 159 -4.47 -16.57 -2.34
C ALA A 159 -4.73 -15.29 -1.55
N ALA A 160 -4.68 -15.35 -0.21
CA ALA A 160 -4.83 -14.18 0.66
C ALA A 160 -3.74 -13.14 0.36
N TYR A 161 -2.48 -13.56 0.28
CA TYR A 161 -1.35 -12.67 -0.01
C TYR A 161 -1.42 -12.03 -1.40
N GLN A 162 -1.86 -12.78 -2.41
CA GLN A 162 -2.07 -12.25 -3.76
C GLN A 162 -3.18 -11.19 -3.78
N HIS A 163 -4.33 -11.48 -3.18
CA HIS A 163 -5.45 -10.54 -3.13
C HIS A 163 -5.10 -9.28 -2.32
N TYR A 164 -4.47 -9.44 -1.16
CA TYR A 164 -3.99 -8.31 -0.36
C TYR A 164 -3.05 -7.40 -1.15
N SER A 165 -2.07 -7.99 -1.84
CA SER A 165 -1.11 -7.24 -2.64
C SER A 165 -1.79 -6.51 -3.80
N ALA A 166 -2.76 -7.16 -4.46
CA ALA A 166 -3.55 -6.54 -5.53
C ALA A 166 -4.37 -5.34 -5.01
N LEU A 167 -5.06 -5.49 -3.86
CA LEU A 167 -5.87 -4.44 -3.26
C LEU A 167 -5.03 -3.25 -2.76
N THR A 168 -3.84 -3.52 -2.24
CA THR A 168 -2.89 -2.51 -1.73
C THR A 168 -2.19 -1.75 -2.86
N ALA A 169 -2.03 -2.36 -4.04
CA ALA A 169 -1.34 -1.77 -5.19
C ALA A 169 -1.88 -0.37 -5.54
N ILE A 170 -3.18 -0.17 -5.39
CA ILE A 170 -3.82 1.12 -5.64
C ILE A 170 -3.88 1.96 -4.36
N CYS A 171 -4.62 1.50 -3.34
CA CYS A 171 -5.06 2.32 -2.21
C CYS A 171 -3.95 2.77 -1.25
N GLY A 172 -2.78 2.13 -1.26
CA GLY A 172 -1.75 2.45 -0.27
C GLY A 172 -2.27 2.23 1.14
N ASP A 173 -2.24 3.28 1.97
CA ASP A 173 -2.53 3.23 3.40
C ASP A 173 -3.80 3.98 3.82
N ALA A 174 -4.29 4.89 2.98
CA ALA A 174 -5.48 5.68 3.23
C ALA A 174 -6.10 6.15 1.91
N LEU A 175 -7.41 6.41 1.93
CA LEU A 175 -8.13 6.98 0.80
C LEU A 175 -8.98 8.17 1.27
N LEU A 176 -8.80 9.34 0.66
CA LEU A 176 -9.69 10.48 0.80
C LEU A 176 -10.65 10.50 -0.39
N THR A 177 -11.96 10.40 -0.13
CA THR A 177 -12.99 10.42 -1.18
C THR A 177 -13.21 11.83 -1.72
N ALA A 178 -13.86 11.94 -2.89
CA ALA A 178 -14.22 13.23 -3.49
C ALA A 178 -15.15 14.05 -2.60
N GLU A 179 -15.93 13.40 -1.74
CA GLU A 179 -16.81 14.02 -0.76
C GLU A 179 -16.06 14.48 0.50
N GLY A 180 -14.75 14.25 0.58
CA GLY A 180 -13.91 14.59 1.72
C GLY A 180 -13.95 13.59 2.87
N HIS A 181 -14.50 12.39 2.65
CA HIS A 181 -14.49 11.35 3.67
C HIS A 181 -13.17 10.57 3.65
N GLN A 182 -12.55 10.40 4.82
CA GLN A 182 -11.32 9.63 4.95
C GLN A 182 -11.63 8.18 5.30
N ILE A 183 -11.17 7.26 4.45
CA ILE A 183 -11.21 5.81 4.66
C ILE A 183 -9.80 5.36 5.05
N THR A 184 -9.63 4.98 6.31
CA THR A 184 -8.37 4.49 6.91
C THR A 184 -8.62 3.23 7.72
N PRO A 185 -7.60 2.38 7.94
CA PRO A 185 -7.71 1.33 8.94
C PRO A 185 -7.91 1.95 10.34
N ALA A 186 -8.75 1.33 11.19
CA ALA A 186 -9.02 1.82 12.53
C ALA A 186 -7.82 1.63 13.47
N THR A 187 -7.05 0.56 13.27
CA THR A 187 -5.79 0.28 13.95
C THR A 187 -4.81 -0.38 12.98
N ASP A 188 -3.58 -0.65 13.43
CA ASP A 188 -2.59 -1.43 12.66
C ASP A 188 -2.90 -2.94 12.64
N SER A 189 -4.05 -3.37 13.18
CA SER A 189 -4.46 -4.76 13.12
C SER A 189 -4.73 -5.20 11.69
N PHE A 190 -4.48 -6.48 11.43
CA PHE A 190 -4.68 -7.03 10.11
C PHE A 190 -6.17 -7.03 9.69
N ASP A 191 -7.09 -7.29 10.61
CA ASP A 191 -8.53 -7.26 10.36
C ASP A 191 -9.03 -5.86 9.93
N ASP A 192 -8.58 -4.82 10.63
CA ASP A 192 -8.90 -3.43 10.28
C ASP A 192 -8.33 -3.06 8.91
N ARG A 193 -7.12 -3.56 8.59
CA ARG A 193 -6.51 -3.36 7.27
C ARG A 193 -7.31 -4.02 6.16
N VAL A 194 -7.86 -5.22 6.38
CA VAL A 194 -8.73 -5.89 5.39
C VAL A 194 -10.02 -5.11 5.19
N THR A 195 -10.64 -4.63 6.27
CA THR A 195 -11.87 -3.83 6.19
C THR A 195 -11.63 -2.53 5.43
N PHE A 196 -10.55 -1.82 5.74
CA PHE A 196 -10.11 -0.64 4.97
C PHE A 196 -9.95 -0.97 3.48
N LEU A 197 -9.19 -2.00 3.13
CA LEU A 197 -8.93 -2.34 1.73
C LEU A 197 -10.22 -2.71 0.99
N GLY A 198 -11.15 -3.39 1.65
CA GLY A 198 -12.47 -3.72 1.10
C GLY A 198 -13.31 -2.48 0.82
N HIS A 199 -13.36 -1.53 1.75
CA HIS A 199 -14.09 -0.27 1.57
C HIS A 199 -13.45 0.62 0.50
N ALA A 200 -12.13 0.79 0.56
CA ALA A 200 -11.40 1.65 -0.36
C ALA A 200 -11.46 1.15 -1.81
N ASN A 201 -11.30 -0.16 -2.04
CA ASN A 201 -11.39 -0.71 -3.40
C ASN A 201 -12.81 -0.66 -3.95
N ARG A 202 -13.84 -0.87 -3.12
CA ARG A 202 -15.24 -0.71 -3.55
C ARG A 202 -15.54 0.72 -3.96
N TYR A 203 -15.01 1.71 -3.23
CA TYR A 203 -15.12 3.11 -3.64
C TYR A 203 -14.46 3.33 -5.02
N LEU A 204 -13.22 2.88 -5.18
CA LEU A 204 -12.45 3.05 -6.43
C LEU A 204 -13.04 2.30 -7.63
N GLU A 205 -13.85 1.27 -7.43
CA GLU A 205 -14.58 0.58 -8.50
C GLU A 205 -15.77 1.41 -9.02
N ASN A 206 -16.23 2.41 -8.27
CA ASN A 206 -17.41 3.21 -8.59
C ASN A 206 -17.08 4.68 -8.92
N ILE A 207 -15.80 5.05 -9.00
CA ILE A 207 -15.41 6.40 -9.43
C ILE A 207 -15.62 6.58 -10.94
N GLU A 208 -15.96 7.78 -11.35
CA GLU A 208 -16.18 8.11 -12.75
C GLU A 208 -14.87 8.10 -13.57
N ASP A 209 -14.98 7.88 -14.88
CA ASP A 209 -13.82 7.88 -15.81
C ASP A 209 -13.04 9.19 -15.82
N GLY A 210 -13.74 10.32 -15.60
CA GLY A 210 -13.17 11.66 -15.51
C GLY A 210 -12.62 12.01 -14.13
N GLN A 211 -13.03 11.26 -13.10
CA GLN A 211 -12.60 11.49 -11.72
C GLN A 211 -11.08 11.36 -11.63
N ARG A 212 -10.43 12.34 -11.01
CA ARG A 212 -8.96 12.34 -10.90
C ARG A 212 -8.53 11.75 -9.56
N LEU A 213 -7.52 10.90 -9.63
CA LEU A 213 -6.83 10.35 -8.46
C LEU A 213 -5.43 10.95 -8.38
N VAL A 214 -4.97 11.25 -7.17
CA VAL A 214 -3.56 11.57 -6.88
C VAL A 214 -3.04 10.77 -5.70
N ALA A 215 -1.77 10.40 -5.74
CA ALA A 215 -1.07 9.72 -4.67
C ALA A 215 -0.19 10.73 -3.93
N VAL A 216 -0.37 10.80 -2.62
CA VAL A 216 0.32 11.72 -1.72
C VAL A 216 1.11 10.91 -0.72
N ALA A 217 2.40 11.20 -0.61
CA ALA A 217 3.24 10.71 0.46
C ALA A 217 3.09 11.62 1.67
N LEU A 218 2.70 11.03 2.81
CA LEU A 218 2.52 11.69 4.09
C LEU A 218 3.84 11.71 4.89
#